data_AF-E3BHQ9-F1
#
_entry.id   AF-E3BHQ9-F1
#
_cell.length_a   1.000
_cell.length_b   1.000
_cell.length_c   1.000
_cell.angle_alpha   90.00
_cell.angle_beta   90.00
_cell.angle_gamma   90.00
#
_symmetry.space_group_name_H-M   'P 1'
#
loop_
_entity.id
_entity.type
_entity.pdbx_description
1 polymer ?
#
loop_
_entity_poly.entity_id
_entity_poly.type
_entity_poly.pdbx_seq_one_letter_code
_entity_poly.pdbx_strand_id
1 'polypeptide(L)'
;MTNSYCFVGEDFTHHTELNQLIGDSDYQHFVLYPGETSVNYQVVKNTLTKKNKVRVILLDGTWKKAYKIWQLSSNINELPQVHLPPDLEGNYRIRKAPNKNSLSTVEAGYHILSLIEPEMDFSPLLTAFEQMIDFQIRQIPQEVFARNYR
;
A
#
# COMPACT_ATOMS: atom_id res chain seq x y z
N MET A 1 -15.45 -7.27 5.87
CA MET A 1 -14.12 -6.65 6.04
C MET A 1 -14.06 -6.10 7.46
N THR A 2 -13.52 -6.85 8.42
CA THR A 2 -13.54 -6.42 9.84
C THR A 2 -12.27 -5.65 10.22
N ASN A 3 -11.20 -5.76 9.42
CA ASN A 3 -9.85 -5.28 9.77
C ASN A 3 -9.24 -4.31 8.73
N SER A 4 -10.06 -3.75 7.83
CA SER A 4 -9.59 -2.81 6.79
C SER A 4 -10.59 -1.68 6.60
N TYR A 5 -10.09 -0.46 6.41
CA TYR A 5 -10.87 0.75 6.19
C TYR A 5 -10.42 1.41 4.88
N CYS A 6 -11.35 2.03 4.16
CA CYS A 6 -11.07 2.78 2.95
C CYS A 6 -11.69 4.16 3.08
N PHE A 7 -10.87 5.20 2.93
CA PHE A 7 -11.29 6.60 2.99
C PHE A 7 -10.92 7.28 1.67
N VAL A 8 -11.82 8.13 1.18
CA VAL A 8 -11.63 8.85 -0.10
C VAL A 8 -11.46 10.33 0.18
N GLY A 9 -10.34 10.90 -0.24
CA GLY A 9 -9.99 12.29 0.02
C GLY A 9 -8.57 12.62 -0.40
N GLU A 10 -8.17 13.87 -0.19
CA GLU A 10 -6.82 14.37 -0.49
C GLU A 10 -6.11 15.00 0.72
N ASP A 11 -6.87 15.42 1.74
CA ASP A 11 -6.39 15.91 3.03
C ASP A 11 -7.20 15.22 4.12
N PHE A 12 -6.50 14.50 5.00
CA PHE A 12 -7.12 13.75 6.08
C PHE A 12 -6.84 14.34 7.47
N THR A 13 -6.24 15.53 7.56
CA THR A 13 -5.86 16.17 8.83
C THR A 13 -7.00 16.19 9.84
N HIS A 14 -8.20 16.54 9.39
CA HIS A 14 -9.40 16.64 10.22
C HIS A 14 -10.38 15.48 10.02
N HIS A 15 -9.95 14.38 9.40
CA HIS A 15 -10.84 13.26 9.11
C HIS A 15 -11.17 12.47 10.39
N THR A 16 -12.41 12.61 10.87
CA THR A 16 -12.84 12.08 12.18
C THR A 16 -12.59 10.58 12.35
N GLU A 17 -13.02 9.75 11.41
CA GLU A 17 -12.91 8.28 11.55
C GLU A 17 -11.44 7.81 11.50
N LEU A 18 -10.63 8.33 10.57
CA LEU A 18 -9.19 8.05 10.54
C LEU A 18 -8.49 8.50 11.82
N ASN A 19 -8.82 9.69 12.34
CA ASN A 19 -8.23 10.18 13.59
C ASN A 19 -8.64 9.32 14.80
N GLN A 20 -9.87 8.80 14.82
CA GLN A 20 -10.29 7.83 15.83
C GLN A 20 -9.48 6.54 15.75
N LEU A 21 -9.20 6.05 14.53
CA LEU A 21 -8.32 4.89 14.34
C LEU A 21 -6.88 5.20 14.80
N ILE A 22 -6.29 6.30 14.37
CA ILE A 22 -4.91 6.68 14.75
C ILE A 22 -4.79 6.91 16.27
N GLY A 23 -5.84 7.38 16.94
CA GLY A 23 -5.88 7.55 18.38
C GLY A 23 -6.00 6.24 19.19
N ASP A 24 -6.21 5.10 18.54
CA ASP A 24 -6.33 3.80 19.20
C ASP A 24 -4.96 3.30 19.70
N SER A 25 -4.76 3.33 21.02
CA SER A 25 -3.49 2.95 21.67
C SER A 25 -3.21 1.45 21.65
N ASP A 26 -4.20 0.60 21.33
CA ASP A 26 -3.98 -0.84 21.19
C ASP A 26 -3.17 -1.17 19.93
N TYR A 27 -3.08 -0.21 19.00
CA TYR A 27 -2.38 -0.32 17.73
C TYR A 27 -1.18 0.61 17.67
N GLN A 28 -0.10 0.11 17.09
CA GLN A 28 0.98 0.94 16.58
C GLN A 28 0.76 1.17 15.09
N HIS A 29 0.68 2.44 14.72
CA HIS A 29 0.34 2.88 13.37
C HIS A 29 1.62 3.19 12.58
N PHE A 30 1.65 2.74 11.34
CA PHE A 30 2.72 3.00 10.40
C PHE A 30 2.14 3.44 9.06
N VAL A 31 2.87 4.30 8.35
CA VAL A 31 2.51 4.68 6.99
C VAL A 31 3.48 3.99 6.02
N LEU A 32 2.95 3.20 5.10
CA LEU A 32 3.75 2.56 4.07
C LEU A 32 4.07 3.59 2.98
N TYR A 33 5.19 4.29 3.18
CA TYR A 33 5.61 5.39 2.32
C TYR A 33 7.13 5.53 2.32
N PRO A 34 7.79 5.52 1.15
CA PRO A 34 9.25 5.60 1.04
C PRO A 34 9.75 7.05 1.13
N GLY A 35 9.39 7.77 2.20
CA GLY A 35 9.92 9.11 2.46
C GLY A 35 11.33 9.07 3.06
N GLU A 36 11.96 10.24 3.18
CA GLU A 36 13.36 10.37 3.59
C GLU A 36 13.66 9.81 4.99
N THR A 37 12.66 9.88 5.89
CA THR A 37 12.77 9.38 7.27
C THR A 37 12.21 7.96 7.42
N SER A 38 11.87 7.29 6.32
CA SER A 38 11.30 5.95 6.36
C SER A 38 12.30 4.91 6.88
N VAL A 39 11.80 4.01 7.73
CA VAL A 39 12.57 2.91 8.28
C VAL A 39 12.20 1.59 7.61
N ASN A 40 13.07 0.59 7.73
CA ASN A 40 12.83 -0.72 7.14
C ASN A 40 11.61 -1.42 7.78
N TYR A 41 10.85 -2.18 6.99
CA TYR A 41 9.68 -2.95 7.43
C TYR A 41 9.92 -3.82 8.68
N GLN A 42 11.17 -4.24 8.94
CA GLN A 42 11.53 -5.00 10.15
C GLN A 42 11.08 -4.32 11.45
N VAL A 43 10.98 -2.99 11.49
CA VAL A 43 10.44 -2.25 12.64
C VAL A 43 8.99 -2.64 12.93
N VAL A 44 8.18 -2.83 11.88
CA VAL A 44 6.80 -3.30 11.99
C VAL A 44 6.76 -4.74 12.51
N LYS A 45 7.61 -5.62 11.97
CA LYS A 45 7.72 -7.02 12.41
C LYS A 45 8.10 -7.14 13.90
N ASN A 46 9.10 -6.38 14.33
CA ASN A 46 9.54 -6.34 15.73
C ASN A 46 8.49 -5.75 16.68
N THR A 47 7.54 -4.99 16.13
CA THR A 47 6.43 -4.44 16.89
C THR A 47 5.39 -5.52 17.22
N LEU A 48 5.05 -6.36 16.23
CA LEU A 48 4.16 -7.52 16.47
C LEU A 48 4.71 -8.47 17.55
N THR A 49 6.03 -8.67 17.60
CA THR A 49 6.65 -9.54 18.61
C THR A 49 6.53 -9.00 20.05
N LYS A 50 6.24 -7.70 20.22
CA LYS A 50 6.00 -7.06 21.53
C LYS A 50 4.55 -7.18 22.01
N LYS A 51 3.70 -7.93 21.30
CA LYS A 51 2.25 -8.10 21.54
C LYS A 51 1.39 -6.85 21.33
N ASN A 52 1.91 -5.85 20.63
CA ASN A 52 1.10 -4.72 20.15
C ASN A 52 0.46 -5.07 18.81
N LYS A 53 -0.79 -4.65 18.59
CA LYS A 53 -1.41 -4.76 17.26
C LYS A 53 -0.75 -3.73 16.34
N VAL A 54 -0.73 -4.02 15.05
CA VAL A 54 -0.17 -3.11 14.04
C VAL A 54 -1.29 -2.65 13.11
N ARG A 55 -1.24 -1.38 12.71
CA ARG A 55 -2.04 -0.85 11.61
C ARG A 55 -1.12 -0.19 10.59
N VAL A 56 -1.21 -0.63 9.34
CA VAL A 56 -0.45 -0.04 8.24
C VAL A 56 -1.41 0.76 7.38
N ILE A 57 -1.09 2.02 7.15
CA ILE A 57 -1.81 2.95 6.28
C ILE A 57 -1.15 2.94 4.91
N LEU A 58 -1.94 2.70 3.87
CA LEU A 58 -1.52 2.74 2.48
C LEU A 58 -2.10 3.99 1.81
N LEU A 59 -1.26 4.74 1.09
CA LEU A 59 -1.70 5.91 0.33
C LEU A 59 -2.02 5.47 -1.11
N ASP A 60 -3.30 5.36 -1.43
CA ASP A 60 -3.75 4.90 -2.75
C ASP A 60 -3.81 6.04 -3.77
N GLY A 61 -3.22 5.81 -4.94
CA GLY A 61 -3.27 6.74 -6.06
C GLY A 61 -2.02 6.67 -6.93
N THR A 62 -1.92 7.60 -7.89
CA THR A 62 -0.65 7.81 -8.59
C THR A 62 0.39 8.35 -7.60
N TRP A 63 1.68 8.18 -7.88
CA TRP A 63 2.75 8.77 -7.05
C TRP A 63 2.52 10.25 -6.71
N LYS A 64 2.07 11.04 -7.69
CA LYS A 64 1.74 12.47 -7.48
C LYS A 64 0.56 12.66 -6.51
N LYS A 65 -0.47 11.79 -6.58
CA LYS A 65 -1.62 11.85 -5.67
C LYS A 65 -1.25 11.36 -4.27
N ALA A 66 -0.52 10.25 -4.15
CA ALA A 66 -0.04 9.75 -2.87
C ALA A 66 0.88 10.78 -2.17
N TYR A 67 1.79 11.41 -2.92
CA TYR A 67 2.61 12.53 -2.43
C TYR A 67 1.74 13.70 -1.95
N LYS A 68 0.69 14.07 -2.70
CA LYS A 68 -0.24 15.12 -2.29
C LYS A 68 -0.95 14.77 -0.98
N ILE A 69 -1.48 13.55 -0.85
CA ILE A 69 -2.12 13.07 0.38
C ILE A 69 -1.15 13.16 1.56
N TRP A 70 0.08 12.68 1.37
CA TRP A 70 1.15 12.71 2.36
C TRP A 70 1.51 14.13 2.83
N GLN A 71 1.57 15.08 1.90
CA GLN A 71 1.92 16.48 2.19
C GLN A 71 0.78 17.26 2.87
N LEU A 72 -0.47 16.96 2.55
CA LEU A 72 -1.63 17.67 3.10
C LEU A 72 -2.10 17.13 4.45
N SER A 73 -1.90 15.84 4.71
CA SER A 73 -2.47 15.17 5.88
C SER A 73 -1.47 15.16 7.05
N SER A 74 -1.50 16.18 7.92
CA SER A 74 -0.52 16.31 9.01
C SER A 74 -0.57 15.14 10.00
N ASN A 75 -1.78 14.65 10.28
CA ASN A 75 -2.02 13.47 11.12
C ASN A 75 -1.35 12.19 10.59
N ILE A 76 -1.28 12.02 9.26
CA ILE A 76 -0.58 10.89 8.63
C ILE A 76 0.94 11.18 8.62
N ASN A 77 1.34 12.42 8.40
CA ASN A 77 2.74 12.83 8.33
C ASN A 77 3.51 12.60 9.65
N GLU A 78 2.83 12.75 10.79
CA GLU A 78 3.37 12.52 12.12
C GLU A 78 3.64 11.05 12.45
N LEU A 79 3.10 10.12 11.66
CA LEU A 79 3.27 8.69 11.90
C LEU A 79 4.63 8.17 11.39
N PRO A 80 5.19 7.13 12.05
CA PRO A 80 6.39 6.47 11.56
C PRO A 80 6.20 5.94 10.13
N GLN A 81 7.10 6.34 9.24
CA GLN A 81 7.12 5.89 7.85
C GLN A 81 7.89 4.59 7.73
N VAL A 82 7.40 3.65 6.93
CA VAL A 82 8.07 2.39 6.65
C VAL A 82 8.17 2.14 5.16
N HIS A 83 9.29 1.56 4.73
CA HIS A 83 9.50 1.13 3.36
C HIS A 83 9.68 -0.39 3.26
N LEU A 84 9.27 -0.92 2.10
CA LEU A 84 9.48 -2.30 1.72
C LEU A 84 10.92 -2.53 1.22
N PRO A 85 11.38 -3.79 1.17
CA PRO A 85 12.65 -4.12 0.52
C PRO A 85 12.74 -3.54 -0.90
N PRO A 86 13.90 -2.98 -1.30
CA PRO A 86 14.07 -2.30 -2.58
C PRO A 86 14.12 -3.26 -3.79
N ASP A 87 14.30 -4.55 -3.53
CA ASP A 87 14.47 -5.64 -4.50
C ASP A 87 13.18 -6.44 -4.73
N LEU A 88 12.04 -5.96 -4.23
CA LEU A 88 10.75 -6.57 -4.55
C LEU A 88 10.40 -6.32 -6.01
N GLU A 89 10.39 -7.40 -6.80
CA GLU A 89 9.87 -7.37 -8.16
C GLU A 89 8.33 -7.43 -8.13
N GLY A 90 7.67 -6.36 -8.57
CA GLY A 90 6.23 -6.38 -8.80
C GLY A 90 5.89 -7.22 -10.03
N ASN A 91 4.81 -8.00 -9.97
CA ASN A 91 4.29 -8.80 -11.09
C ASN A 91 3.37 -7.97 -12.01
N TYR A 92 3.53 -6.65 -12.03
CA TYR A 92 2.60 -5.74 -12.67
C TYR A 92 2.72 -5.74 -14.21
N ARG A 93 1.91 -6.60 -14.87
CA ARG A 93 1.91 -6.79 -16.35
C ARG A 93 1.15 -5.70 -17.13
N ILE A 94 0.33 -4.86 -16.48
CA ILE A 94 -0.57 -3.92 -17.18
C ILE A 94 0.04 -2.55 -17.48
N ARG A 95 1.13 -2.14 -16.85
CA ARG A 95 1.82 -0.91 -17.23
C ARG A 95 3.32 -1.09 -17.14
N LYS A 96 4.04 -0.48 -18.08
CA LYS A 96 5.42 -0.05 -17.81
C LYS A 96 5.36 0.84 -16.57
N ALA A 97 5.62 0.26 -15.40
CA ALA A 97 5.98 1.03 -14.24
C ALA A 97 7.13 1.96 -14.65
N PRO A 98 7.08 3.26 -14.34
CA PRO A 98 8.11 4.19 -14.79
C PRO A 98 9.51 3.75 -14.35
N ASN A 99 9.61 3.00 -13.25
CA ASN A 99 10.78 2.27 -12.79
C ASN A 99 10.39 0.85 -12.34
N LYS A 100 11.30 -0.12 -12.42
CA LYS A 100 11.09 -1.53 -11.99
C LYS A 100 10.57 -1.70 -10.54
N ASN A 101 10.69 -0.67 -9.70
CA ASN A 101 10.38 -0.71 -8.28
C ASN A 101 9.04 -0.03 -7.89
N SER A 102 8.17 0.30 -8.84
CA SER A 102 6.84 0.86 -8.49
C SER A 102 5.81 -0.25 -8.29
N LEU A 103 5.46 -0.51 -7.04
CA LEU A 103 4.38 -1.43 -6.66
C LEU A 103 3.03 -0.70 -6.73
N SER A 104 1.98 -1.40 -7.16
CA SER A 104 0.60 -0.97 -6.91
C SER A 104 0.27 -1.01 -5.42
N THR A 105 -0.79 -0.33 -5.00
CA THR A 105 -1.28 -0.36 -3.61
C THR A 105 -1.59 -1.78 -3.14
N VAL A 106 -2.12 -2.63 -4.03
CA VAL A 106 -2.42 -4.04 -3.72
C VAL A 106 -1.15 -4.86 -3.54
N GLU A 107 -0.16 -4.69 -4.42
CA GLU A 107 1.15 -5.36 -4.26
C GLU A 107 1.87 -4.88 -3.00
N ALA A 108 1.85 -3.58 -2.72
CA ALA A 108 2.43 -3.01 -1.49
C ALA A 108 1.76 -3.61 -0.24
N GLY A 109 0.43 -3.75 -0.25
CA GLY A 109 -0.35 -4.43 0.79
C GLY A 109 0.01 -5.90 0.94
N TYR A 110 0.09 -6.64 -0.18
CA TYR A 110 0.52 -8.03 -0.18
C TYR A 110 1.91 -8.21 0.44
N HIS A 111 2.87 -7.38 0.03
CA HIS A 111 4.25 -7.49 0.50
C HIS A 111 4.38 -7.15 1.97
N ILE A 112 3.78 -6.05 2.44
CA ILE A 112 3.89 -5.71 3.88
C ILE A 112 3.27 -6.81 4.74
N LEU A 113 2.10 -7.33 4.36
CA LEU A 113 1.41 -8.41 5.07
C LEU A 113 2.25 -9.69 5.12
N SER A 114 2.77 -10.12 3.97
CA SER A 114 3.61 -11.33 3.87
C SER A 114 4.92 -11.21 4.66
N LEU A 115 5.47 -10.00 4.78
CA LEU A 115 6.70 -9.76 5.53
C LEU A 115 6.50 -9.76 7.05
N ILE A 116 5.35 -9.25 7.52
CA ILE A 116 5.05 -9.13 8.96
C ILE A 116 4.35 -10.37 9.53
N GLU A 117 3.60 -11.10 8.70
CA GLU A 117 2.89 -12.34 9.05
C GLU A 117 3.23 -13.48 8.07
N PRO A 118 4.48 -13.99 8.09
CA PRO A 118 4.98 -14.94 7.08
C PRO A 118 4.32 -16.32 7.11
N GLU A 119 3.62 -16.65 8.20
CA GLU A 119 2.89 -17.92 8.35
C GLU A 119 1.51 -17.90 7.69
N MET A 120 1.05 -16.74 7.22
CA MET A 120 -0.25 -16.59 6.55
C MET A 120 -0.09 -16.45 5.04
N ASP A 121 -1.00 -17.10 4.31
CA ASP A 121 -1.03 -17.00 2.86
C ASP A 121 -1.85 -15.78 2.40
N PHE A 122 -1.15 -14.79 1.86
CA PHE A 122 -1.75 -13.61 1.24
C PHE A 122 -1.79 -13.67 -0.29
N SER A 123 -1.37 -14.78 -0.91
CA SER A 123 -1.42 -14.97 -2.37
C SER A 123 -2.81 -14.79 -2.98
N PRO A 124 -3.95 -15.07 -2.28
CA PRO A 124 -5.27 -14.77 -2.84
C PRO A 124 -5.48 -13.29 -3.18
N LEU A 125 -4.79 -12.36 -2.50
CA LEU A 125 -4.84 -10.93 -2.82
C LEU A 125 -4.22 -10.65 -4.19
N LEU A 126 -3.06 -11.25 -4.48
CA LEU A 126 -2.42 -11.14 -5.79
C LEU A 126 -3.24 -11.86 -6.86
N THR A 127 -3.77 -13.05 -6.57
CA THR A 127 -4.61 -13.77 -7.54
C THR A 127 -5.84 -12.96 -7.95
N ALA A 128 -6.55 -12.35 -6.99
CA ALA A 128 -7.69 -11.49 -7.30
C ALA A 128 -7.27 -10.26 -8.11
N PHE A 129 -6.12 -9.69 -7.80
CA PHE A 129 -5.57 -8.55 -8.53
C PHE A 129 -5.19 -8.89 -9.98
N GLU A 130 -4.53 -10.02 -10.19
CA GLU A 130 -4.19 -10.56 -11.52
C GLU A 130 -5.45 -10.86 -12.33
N GLN A 131 -6.49 -11.42 -11.72
CA GLN A 131 -7.77 -11.67 -12.41
C GLN A 131 -8.47 -10.37 -12.82
N MET A 132 -8.44 -9.34 -11.96
CA MET A 132 -8.96 -8.01 -12.30
C MET A 132 -8.19 -7.41 -13.49
N ILE A 133 -6.86 -7.55 -13.47
CA ILE A 133 -5.95 -7.17 -14.54
C ILE A 133 -6.34 -7.89 -15.85
N ASP A 134 -6.41 -9.22 -15.84
CA ASP A 134 -6.76 -10.02 -17.02
C ASP A 134 -8.15 -9.65 -17.56
N PHE A 135 -9.11 -9.41 -16.67
CA PHE A 135 -10.44 -8.95 -17.06
C PHE A 135 -10.36 -7.60 -17.78
N GLN A 136 -9.62 -6.63 -17.25
CA GLN A 136 -9.42 -5.34 -17.90
C GLN A 136 -8.77 -5.47 -19.28
N ILE A 137 -7.72 -6.30 -19.42
CA ILE A 137 -7.05 -6.53 -20.71
C ILE A 137 -8.02 -7.09 -21.74
N ARG A 138 -8.87 -8.07 -21.37
CA ARG A 138 -9.84 -8.69 -22.30
C ARG A 138 -10.86 -7.70 -22.84
N GLN A 139 -11.12 -6.60 -22.14
CA GLN A 139 -12.02 -5.54 -22.59
C GLN A 139 -11.32 -4.49 -23.48
N ILE A 140 -9.99 -4.53 -23.61
CA ILE A 140 -9.24 -3.60 -24.47
C ILE A 140 -9.37 -4.06 -25.94
N PRO A 141 -9.85 -3.20 -26.86
CA PRO A 141 -9.86 -3.52 -28.28
C PRO A 141 -8.46 -3.88 -28.79
N GLN A 142 -8.36 -4.91 -29.63
CA GLN A 142 -7.10 -5.50 -30.08
C GLN A 142 -6.14 -4.47 -30.71
N GLU A 143 -6.70 -3.48 -31.42
CA GLU A 143 -5.97 -2.36 -32.03
C GLU A 143 -5.31 -1.43 -31.01
N VAL A 144 -5.96 -1.19 -29.86
CA VAL A 144 -5.43 -0.35 -28.77
C VAL A 144 -4.37 -1.11 -27.98
N PHE A 145 -4.53 -2.42 -27.81
CA PHE A 145 -3.55 -3.26 -27.12
C PHE A 145 -2.23 -3.33 -27.89
N ALA A 146 -2.29 -3.59 -29.21
CA ALA A 146 -1.12 -3.69 -30.07
C ALA A 146 -0.29 -2.40 -30.14
N ARG A 147 -0.92 -1.23 -29.93
CA ARG A 147 -0.26 0.09 -29.98
C ARG A 147 0.48 0.45 -28.68
N ASN A 148 0.06 -0.08 -27.53
CA ASN A 148 0.52 0.40 -26.21
C ASN A 148 1.35 -0.62 -25.41
N TYR A 149 1.36 -1.91 -25.79
CA TYR A 149 1.92 -2.99 -24.96
C TYR A 149 2.91 -3.92 -25.68
N ARG A 150 3.65 -3.42 -26.68
CA ARG A 150 4.82 -4.11 -27.28
C ARG A 150 6.14 -3.68 -26.65
#